data_AF-A0A3A0ETV0-F1
#
_entry.id   AF-A0A3A0ETV0-F1
#
_cell.length_a   1.000
_cell.length_b   1.000
_cell.length_c   1.000
_cell.angle_alpha   90.00
_cell.angle_beta   90.00
_cell.angle_gamma   90.00
#
_symmetry.space_group_name_H-M   'P 1'
#
loop_
_entity.id
_entity.type
_entity.pdbx_description
1 polymer ?
#
loop_
_entity_poly.entity_id
_entity_poly.type
_entity_poly.pdbx_seq_one_letter_code
_entity_poly.pdbx_strand_id
1 'polypeptide(L)' 'PVEAIHPEGHINPNECISCLHCQVLYHHDHKCPVRIQRRLKREKREAMTRPAASAAAAEMPVTVHRRAGDGA' A
#
# COMPACT_ATOMS: atom_id res chain seq x y z
N PRO A 1 15.08 -17.05 -23.47
CA PRO A 1 14.19 -15.92 -23.76
C PRO A 1 14.10 -15.73 -25.29
N VAL A 2 12.92 -15.97 -25.85
CA VAL A 2 12.64 -15.67 -27.28
C VAL A 2 12.05 -14.27 -27.34
N GLU A 3 12.76 -13.35 -28.00
CA GLU A 3 12.42 -11.93 -28.10
C GLU A 3 11.44 -11.70 -29.26
N ALA A 4 10.22 -12.22 -29.13
CA ALA A 4 9.19 -12.11 -30.18
C ALA A 4 8.73 -10.68 -30.49
N ILE A 5 9.14 -9.69 -29.69
CA ILE A 5 8.78 -8.29 -29.82
C ILE A 5 10.07 -7.51 -30.04
N HIS A 6 10.21 -6.95 -31.25
CA HIS A 6 11.33 -6.09 -31.59
C HIS A 6 11.26 -4.76 -30.80
N PRO A 7 12.41 -4.10 -30.54
CA PRO A 7 12.44 -2.80 -29.90
C PRO A 7 11.66 -1.72 -30.68
N GLU A 8 11.47 -1.88 -32.00
CA GLU A 8 10.61 -1.01 -32.81
C GLU A 8 9.10 -1.34 -32.70
N GLY A 9 8.72 -2.39 -31.95
CA GLY A 9 7.33 -2.78 -31.71
C GLY A 9 6.73 -3.77 -32.72
N HIS A 10 7.50 -4.23 -33.71
CA HIS A 10 7.04 -5.29 -34.61
C HIS A 10 7.06 -6.65 -33.90
N ILE A 11 6.02 -7.46 -34.13
CA ILE A 11 5.88 -8.79 -33.52
C ILE A 11 6.12 -9.84 -34.60
N ASN A 12 7.13 -10.69 -34.40
CA ASN A 12 7.40 -11.80 -35.32
C ASN A 12 6.51 -13.01 -34.95
N PRO A 13 5.55 -13.41 -35.80
CA PRO A 13 4.61 -14.48 -35.48
C PRO A 13 5.27 -15.86 -35.37
N ASN A 14 6.43 -16.07 -35.99
CA ASN A 14 7.17 -17.34 -35.92
C ASN A 14 7.91 -17.53 -34.59
N GLU A 15 8.16 -16.44 -33.88
CA GLU A 15 8.82 -16.43 -32.56
C GLU A 15 7.82 -16.09 -31.43
N CYS A 16 6.62 -15.61 -31.77
CA CYS A 16 5.56 -15.28 -30.84
C CYS A 16 4.88 -16.55 -30.28
N ILE A 17 5.23 -16.88 -29.04
CA ILE A 17 4.72 -18.09 -28.38
C ILE A 17 3.28 -17.97 -27.83
N SER A 18 2.53 -16.90 -28.13
CA SER A 18 1.15 -16.68 -27.61
C SER A 18 0.98 -17.10 -26.15
N CYS A 19 1.98 -16.83 -25.30
CA CYS A 19 2.19 -17.58 -24.07
C CYS A 19 1.18 -17.32 -22.97
N LEU A 20 0.22 -16.41 -23.19
CA LEU A 20 -0.84 -16.07 -22.25
C LEU A 20 -0.30 -15.89 -20.81
N HIS A 21 0.94 -15.43 -20.69
CA HIS A 21 1.68 -15.38 -19.43
C HIS A 21 0.98 -14.44 -18.44
N CYS A 22 0.29 -13.44 -18.98
CA CYS A 22 -0.60 -12.54 -18.28
C CYS A 22 -1.78 -13.24 -17.59
N GLN A 23 -2.35 -14.32 -18.15
CA GLN A 23 -3.41 -15.10 -17.52
C GLN A 23 -2.89 -15.97 -16.38
N VAL A 24 -1.75 -16.64 -16.59
CA VAL A 24 -1.11 -17.49 -15.57
C VAL A 24 -0.78 -16.68 -14.31
N LEU A 25 -0.31 -15.44 -14.50
CA LEU A 25 0.09 -14.57 -13.40
C LEU A 25 -1.02 -13.65 -12.91
N TYR A 26 -2.21 -13.64 -13.51
CA TYR A 26 -3.26 -12.64 -13.22
C TYR A 26 -3.64 -12.59 -11.73
N HIS A 27 -3.60 -13.74 -11.04
CA HIS A 27 -3.92 -13.84 -9.62
C HIS A 27 -2.73 -13.59 -8.69
N HIS A 28 -1.53 -13.39 -9.24
CA HIS A 28 -0.31 -13.18 -8.48
C HIS A 28 -0.15 -11.71 -8.09
N ASP A 29 -0.26 -11.41 -6.80
CA ASP A 29 -0.28 -10.04 -6.27
C ASP A 29 1.03 -9.26 -6.42
N HIS A 30 2.13 -9.95 -6.72
CA HIS A 30 3.47 -9.34 -6.91
C HIS A 30 4.03 -9.46 -8.33
N LYS A 31 3.31 -10.08 -9.27
CA LYS A 31 3.81 -10.29 -10.64
C LYS A 31 2.84 -9.77 -11.69
N CYS A 32 1.53 -9.80 -11.42
CA CYS A 32 0.56 -9.16 -12.32
C CYS A 32 0.61 -7.64 -12.13
N PRO A 33 0.87 -6.84 -13.18
CA PRO A 33 0.90 -5.38 -13.07
C PRO A 33 -0.42 -4.81 -12.54
N VAL A 34 -1.56 -5.40 -12.91
CA VAL A 34 -2.89 -4.99 -12.43
C VAL A 34 -3.06 -5.25 -10.93
N ARG A 35 -2.64 -6.43 -10.44
CA ARG A 35 -2.77 -6.77 -9.02
C ARG A 35 -1.81 -5.96 -8.15
N ILE A 36 -0.59 -5.72 -8.63
CA ILE A 36 0.39 -4.85 -7.97
C ILE A 36 -0.19 -3.45 -7.80
N GLN A 37 -0.72 -2.84 -8.86
CA GLN A 37 -1.36 -1.52 -8.78
C GLN A 37 -2.53 -1.50 -7.78
N ARG A 38 -3.39 -2.53 -7.80
CA ARG A 38 -4.49 -2.65 -6.84
C ARG A 38 -4.00 -2.77 -5.40
N ARG A 39 -2.94 -3.55 -5.17
CA ARG A 39 -2.29 -3.72 -3.86
C ARG A 39 -1.71 -2.40 -3.37
N LEU A 40 -0.86 -1.75 -4.17
CA LEU A 40 -0.25 -0.46 -3.82
C LEU A 40 -1.30 0.61 -3.53
N LYS A 41 -2.40 0.65 -4.31
CA LYS A 41 -3.51 1.58 -4.05
C LYS A 41 -4.21 1.32 -2.71
N ARG A 42 -4.38 0.04 -2.34
CA ARG A 42 -4.94 -0.35 -1.05
C ARG A 42 -4.00 0.02 0.10
N GLU A 43 -2.72 -0.33 -0.01
CA GLU A 43 -1.69 0.01 1.00
C GLU A 43 -1.59 1.53 1.20
N LYS A 44 -1.61 2.30 0.11
CA LYS A 44 -1.65 3.77 0.18
C LYS A 44 -2.89 4.28 0.92
N ARG A 45 -4.07 3.69 0.66
CA ARG A 45 -5.30 4.06 1.37
C ARG A 45 -5.21 3.70 2.85
N GLU A 46 -4.75 2.49 3.18
CA GLU A 46 -4.56 2.03 4.57
C GLU A 46 -3.60 2.93 5.33
N ALA A 47 -2.48 3.34 4.71
CA ALA A 47 -1.53 4.28 5.30
C ALA A 47 -2.15 5.66 5.57
N MET A 48 -3.07 6.13 4.72
CA MET A 48 -3.79 7.39 4.91
C MET A 48 -4.92 7.29 5.94
N THR A 49 -5.58 6.14 6.03
CA THR A 49 -6.71 5.93 6.94
C THR A 49 -6.30 5.40 8.31
N ARG A 50 -5.02 5.04 8.52
CA ARG A 50 -4.53 4.61 9.83
C ARG A 50 -4.57 5.83 10.77
N PRO A 51 -5.47 5.88 11.76
CA PRO A 51 -5.43 6.94 12.76
C PRO A 51 -4.11 6.78 13.50
N ALA A 52 -3.45 7.89 13.86
CA ALA A 52 -2.32 7.90 14.76
C ALA A 52 -2.76 7.50 16.18
N ALA A 53 -3.18 6.25 16.37
CA ALA A 53 -3.67 5.73 17.63
C ALA A 53 -2.55 4.89 18.27
N SER A 54 -1.53 5.56 18.83
CA SER A 54 -0.75 5.08 19.99
C SER A 54 0.43 6.00 20.36
N ALA A 55 0.23 7.32 20.49
CA ALA A 55 1.29 8.18 21.05
C ALA A 55 0.77 9.40 21.85
N ALA A 56 -0.47 9.40 22.33
CA ALA A 56 -1.02 10.55 23.09
C ALA A 56 -2.05 10.14 24.16
N ALA A 57 -1.86 9.01 24.83
CA ALA A 57 -2.75 8.58 25.90
C ALA A 57 -2.00 7.85 27.03
N ALA A 58 -1.07 8.54 27.69
CA ALA A 58 -0.73 8.31 29.10
C ALA A 58 0.35 9.32 29.52
N GLU A 59 -0.08 10.44 30.10
CA GLU A 59 0.51 11.03 31.32
C GLU A 59 0.02 12.47 31.44
N MET A 60 -1.08 12.65 32.17
CA MET A 60 -1.36 13.90 32.84
C MET A 60 -1.59 13.58 34.32
N PRO A 61 -0.64 13.85 35.23
CA PRO A 61 -0.95 13.89 36.65
C PRO A 61 -1.72 15.19 36.89
N VAL A 62 -3.04 15.07 37.09
CA VAL A 62 -3.87 16.16 37.59
C VAL A 62 -3.48 16.42 39.05
N THR A 63 -2.56 17.36 39.28
CA THR A 63 -2.31 17.95 40.59
C THR A 63 -3.34 19.05 40.83
N VAL A 64 -4.45 18.71 41.50
CA VAL A 64 -5.38 19.72 42.02
C VAL A 64 -4.70 20.46 43.16
N HIS A 65 -4.27 21.70 42.91
CA HIS A 65 -3.81 22.60 43.95
C HIS A 65 -5.03 23.10 44.74
N ARG A 66 -5.29 22.52 45.93
CA ARG A 66 -6.35 22.98 46.84
C ARG A 66 -6.02 24.40 47.29
N ARG A 67 -6.73 25.40 46.76
CA ARG A 67 -6.65 26.78 47.27
C ARG A 67 -7.19 26.79 48.70
N ALA A 68 -6.29 27.06 49.65
CA ALA A 68 -6.64 27.71 50.89
C ALA A 68 -7.33 29.03 50.55
N GLY A 69 -8.53 29.22 51.11
CA GLY A 69 -9.31 30.44 51.01
C GLY A 69 -9.84 30.74 52.39
N ASP A 70 -9.23 31.75 52.99
CA ASP A 70 -9.53 32.42 54.24
C ASP A 70 -10.97 32.94 54.35
N GLY A 71 -11.47 33.07 55.59
CA GLY A 71 -12.39 34.15 55.96
C GLY A 71 -13.77 33.75 56.49
N ALA A 72 -13.87 33.50 57.79
CA ALA A 72 -14.90 34.04 58.70
C ALA A 72 -14.46 33.85 60.16
#